data_AF-A0A1F5KE63-F1
#
_entry.id   AF-A0A1F5KE63-F1
#
_cell.length_a   1.000
_cell.length_b   1.000
_cell.length_c   1.000
_cell.angle_alpha   90.00
_cell.angle_beta   90.00
_cell.angle_gamma   90.00
#
_symmetry.space_group_name_H-M   'P 1'
#
loop_
_entity.id
_entity.type
_entity.pdbx_description
1 polymer ?
#
loop_
_entity_poly.entity_id
_entity_poly.type
_entity_poly.pdbx_seq_one_letter_code
_entity_poly.pdbx_strand_id
1 'polypeptide(L)'
;MRFKEKPVWASMYGGGMLNGKEELADKTFDFLKKAMSIDEEDFLSLRGPRELKDGEWRYKYDQDGDIFEFSGYEEIYYQMN
;
A
#
# COMPACT_ATOMS: atom_id res chain seq x y z
N MET A 1 -4.83 11.73 0.33
CA MET A 1 -5.70 12.47 1.28
C MET A 1 -6.34 13.67 0.60
N ARG A 2 -7.63 13.90 0.86
CA ARG A 2 -8.34 15.11 0.46
C ARG A 2 -8.73 15.93 1.68
N PHE A 3 -8.59 17.24 1.60
CA PHE A 3 -9.13 18.17 2.58
C PHE A 3 -10.03 19.16 1.85
N LYS A 4 -11.32 19.21 2.23
CA LYS A 4 -12.36 19.99 1.54
C LYS A 4 -12.38 19.71 0.03
N GLU A 5 -12.45 18.43 -0.34
CA GLU A 5 -12.40 17.92 -1.72
C GLU A 5 -11.11 18.19 -2.51
N LYS A 6 -10.17 18.97 -1.98
CA LYS A 6 -8.90 19.26 -2.65
C LYS A 6 -7.85 18.22 -2.25
N PRO A 7 -7.10 17.65 -3.21
CA PRO A 7 -5.98 16.78 -2.89
C PRO A 7 -4.91 17.62 -2.18
N VAL A 8 -4.52 17.20 -0.97
CA VAL A 8 -3.47 17.86 -0.17
C VAL A 8 -2.25 16.96 0.06
N TRP A 9 -2.42 15.66 -0.13
CA TRP A 9 -1.35 14.67 -0.04
C TRP A 9 -1.62 13.54 -1.01
N ALA A 10 -0.57 13.10 -1.71
CA ALA A 10 -0.58 11.92 -2.56
C ALA A 10 0.63 11.06 -2.21
N SER A 11 0.41 9.75 -2.09
CA SER A 11 1.48 8.76 -2.06
C SER A 11 1.65 8.22 -3.48
N MET A 12 2.88 8.22 -3.98
CA MET A 12 3.21 7.65 -5.29
C MET A 12 4.02 6.39 -5.06
N TYR A 13 3.59 5.30 -5.70
CA TYR A 13 4.39 4.09 -5.82
C TYR A 13 5.04 4.07 -7.19
N GLY A 14 6.36 3.98 -7.23
CA GLY A 14 7.14 3.95 -8.45
C GLY A 14 8.18 2.84 -8.36
N GLY A 15 8.39 2.13 -9.46
CA GLY A 15 9.34 1.03 -9.51
C GLY A 15 8.98 0.02 -10.59
N GLY A 16 9.62 -1.13 -10.52
CA GLY A 16 9.39 -2.25 -11.42
C GLY A 16 10.12 -3.49 -10.92
N MET A 17 10.04 -4.56 -11.68
CA MET A 17 10.79 -5.78 -11.41
C MET A 17 11.88 -5.99 -12.46
N LEU A 18 12.71 -7.00 -12.26
CA LEU A 18 13.71 -7.41 -13.24
C LEU A 18 13.05 -7.82 -14.56
N ASN A 19 13.79 -7.71 -15.67
CA ASN A 19 13.31 -8.10 -16.99
C ASN A 19 12.74 -9.54 -16.98
N GLY A 20 11.61 -9.73 -17.65
CA GLY A 20 10.88 -11.01 -17.67
C GLY A 20 9.96 -11.23 -16.47
N LYS A 21 9.77 -10.22 -15.61
CA LYS A 21 8.84 -10.24 -14.46
C LYS A 21 7.79 -9.14 -14.54
N GLU A 22 7.53 -8.61 -15.73
CA GLU A 22 6.60 -7.51 -15.97
C GLU A 22 5.18 -7.86 -15.50
N GLU A 23 4.70 -9.09 -15.78
CA GLU A 23 3.38 -9.55 -15.31
C GLU A 23 3.30 -9.59 -13.77
N LEU A 24 4.39 -9.97 -13.09
CA LEU A 24 4.43 -9.96 -11.63
C LEU A 24 4.45 -8.53 -11.09
N ALA A 25 5.13 -7.60 -11.78
CA ALA A 25 5.09 -6.19 -11.44
C ALA A 25 3.66 -5.65 -11.54
N ASP A 26 2.95 -5.90 -12.65
CA ASP A 26 1.56 -5.47 -12.85
C ASP A 26 0.63 -6.00 -11.75
N LYS A 27 0.70 -7.30 -11.46
CA LYS A 27 -0.07 -7.92 -10.36
C LYS A 27 0.25 -7.32 -9.00
N THR A 28 1.53 -7.03 -8.74
CA THR A 28 1.96 -6.38 -7.49
C THR A 28 1.36 -4.99 -7.37
N PHE A 29 1.38 -4.20 -8.45
CA PHE A 29 0.79 -2.85 -8.46
C PHE A 29 -0.73 -2.89 -8.33
N ASP A 30 -1.41 -3.86 -8.93
CA ASP A 30 -2.85 -4.06 -8.75
C ASP A 30 -3.20 -4.38 -7.30
N PHE A 31 -2.45 -5.29 -6.67
CA PHE A 31 -2.63 -5.60 -5.25
C PHE A 31 -2.35 -4.39 -4.34
N LEU A 32 -1.28 -3.64 -4.61
CA LEU A 32 -0.94 -2.42 -3.87
C LEU A 32 -2.02 -1.34 -3.99
N LYS A 33 -2.53 -1.09 -5.20
CA LYS A 33 -3.64 -0.14 -5.42
C LYS A 33 -4.86 -0.54 -4.59
N LYS A 34 -5.17 -1.84 -4.51
CA LYS A 34 -6.24 -2.35 -3.65
C LYS A 34 -5.96 -2.08 -2.17
N ALA A 35 -4.78 -2.45 -1.67
CA ALA A 35 -4.39 -2.21 -0.28
C ALA A 35 -4.49 -0.72 0.10
N MET A 36 -3.93 0.17 -0.72
CA MET A 36 -3.93 1.62 -0.48
C MET A 36 -5.31 2.28 -0.59
N SER A 37 -6.31 1.57 -1.10
CA SER A 37 -7.69 2.07 -1.23
C SER A 37 -8.61 1.67 -0.07
N ILE A 38 -8.11 0.84 0.86
CA ILE A 38 -8.88 0.37 2.00
C ILE A 38 -8.63 1.31 3.18
N ASP A 39 -9.72 1.87 3.69
CA ASP A 39 -9.73 2.54 4.99
C ASP A 39 -9.93 1.51 6.10
N GLU A 40 -9.19 1.64 7.19
CA GLU A 40 -9.33 0.81 8.40
C GLU A 40 -9.86 1.68 9.55
N GLU A 41 -10.90 1.18 10.23
CA GLU A 41 -11.46 1.87 11.39
C GLU A 41 -10.42 2.01 12.50
N ASP A 42 -10.42 3.15 13.20
CA ASP A 42 -9.46 3.48 14.26
C ASP A 42 -7.98 3.46 13.82
N PHE A 43 -7.71 3.61 12.52
CA PHE A 43 -6.36 3.75 12.00
C PHE A 43 -6.29 4.83 10.94
N LEU A 44 -5.74 6.00 11.32
CA LEU A 44 -5.45 7.08 10.38
C LEU A 44 -4.19 6.74 9.57
N SER A 45 -4.35 5.80 8.64
CA SER A 45 -3.26 5.35 7.78
C SER A 45 -2.89 6.42 6.74
N LEU A 46 -1.58 6.56 6.51
CA LEU A 46 -1.04 7.38 5.43
C LEU A 46 -0.67 6.54 4.19
N ARG A 47 -0.91 5.23 4.24
CA ARG A 47 -0.68 4.26 3.15
C ARG A 47 -1.88 3.35 2.91
N GLY A 48 -2.00 2.25 3.66
CA GLY A 48 -3.07 1.26 3.58
C GLY A 48 -3.38 0.64 4.96
N PRO A 49 -4.23 -0.40 5.05
CA PRO A 49 -4.59 -1.03 6.32
C PRO A 49 -3.40 -1.76 6.95
N ARG A 50 -3.43 -2.05 8.24
CA ARG A 50 -2.35 -2.80 8.94
C ARG A 50 -2.09 -4.15 8.29
N GLU A 51 -3.13 -4.82 7.84
CA GLU A 51 -3.02 -6.07 7.08
C GLU A 51 -4.09 -6.17 5.99
N LEU A 52 -3.72 -6.78 4.87
CA LEU A 52 -4.67 -7.26 3.85
C LEU A 52 -4.21 -8.63 3.35
N LYS A 53 -5.15 -9.55 3.17
CA LYS A 53 -4.95 -10.82 2.47
C LYS A 53 -5.90 -10.90 1.28
N ASP A 54 -5.38 -11.28 0.12
CA ASP A 54 -6.14 -11.39 -1.12
C ASP A 54 -5.58 -12.51 -2.00
N GLY A 55 -6.14 -13.71 -1.86
CA GLY A 55 -5.59 -14.92 -2.49
C GLY A 55 -4.16 -15.20 -2.02
N GLU A 56 -3.23 -15.30 -2.97
CA GLU A 56 -1.80 -15.55 -2.74
C GLU A 56 -1.01 -14.33 -2.22
N TRP A 57 -1.68 -13.17 -2.11
CA TRP A 57 -1.07 -11.92 -1.71
C TRP A 57 -1.35 -11.60 -0.24
N ARG A 58 -0.33 -11.08 0.45
CA ARG A 58 -0.47 -10.47 1.77
C ARG A 58 0.26 -9.15 1.82
N TYR A 59 -0.39 -8.16 2.42
CA TYR A 59 0.13 -6.85 2.75
C TYR A 59 0.26 -6.74 4.27
N LYS A 60 1.33 -6.09 4.73
CA LYS A 60 1.45 -5.61 6.11
C LYS A 60 1.97 -4.18 6.10
N TYR A 61 1.44 -3.37 6.99
CA TYR A 61 1.88 -2.00 7.18
C TYR A 61 1.90 -1.62 8.65
N ASP A 62 3.04 -1.13 9.10
CA ASP A 62 3.24 -0.51 10.40
C ASP A 62 3.54 0.97 10.22
N GLN A 63 2.92 1.82 11.03
CA GLN A 63 3.14 3.26 11.05
C GLN A 63 3.44 3.70 12.48
N ASP A 64 4.50 4.49 12.64
CA ASP A 64 4.78 5.27 13.83
C ASP A 64 4.61 6.75 13.52
N GLY A 65 3.93 7.49 14.38
CA GLY A 65 3.58 8.89 14.16
C GLY A 65 2.28 9.14 13.39
N ASP A 66 2.11 10.37 12.91
CA ASP A 66 0.87 10.90 12.36
C ASP A 66 1.08 11.81 11.14
N ILE A 67 0.08 12.62 10.78
CA ILE A 67 0.12 13.51 9.62
C ILE A 67 1.20 14.61 9.71
N PHE A 68 1.69 14.94 10.91
CA PHE A 68 2.75 15.94 11.09
C PHE A 68 4.14 15.34 10.83
N GLU A 69 4.39 14.13 11.34
CA GLU A 69 5.62 13.37 11.15
C GLU A 69 5.33 11.88 11.35
N PHE A 70 5.76 11.04 10.40
CA PHE A 70 5.61 9.59 10.52
C PHE A 70 6.75 8.81 9.88
N SER A 71 6.92 7.57 10.34
CA SER A 71 7.72 6.53 9.71
C SER A 71 6.83 5.33 9.43
N GLY A 72 6.99 4.71 8.26
CA GLY A 72 6.18 3.57 7.85
C GLY A 72 7.05 2.40 7.38
N TYR A 73 6.68 1.19 7.77
CA TYR A 73 7.29 -0.04 7.27
C TYR A 73 6.22 -0.88 6.57
N GLU A 74 6.45 -1.17 5.30
CA GLU A 74 5.49 -1.85 4.43
C GLU A 74 6.10 -3.14 3.88
N GLU A 75 5.35 -4.23 3.94
CA GLU A 75 5.76 -5.55 3.47
C GLU A 75 4.70 -6.13 2.53
N ILE A 76 5.15 -6.68 1.41
CA ILE A 76 4.30 -7.36 0.44
C ILE A 76 4.83 -8.77 0.27
N TYR A 77 3.96 -9.74 0.49
CA TYR A 77 4.25 -11.15 0.34
C TYR A 77 3.43 -11.71 -0.81
N TYR A 78 4.07 -12.54 -1.61
CA TYR A 78 3.45 -13.32 -2.66
C TYR A 78 3.94 -14.75 -2.56
N GLN A 79 3.03 -15.71 -2.47
CA GLN A 79 3.38 -17.13 -2.55
C GLN A 79 3.18 -17.62 -3.98
N MET A 80 4.26 -18.11 -4.59
CA MET A 80 4.14 -18.94 -5.79
C MET A 80 3.93 -20.38 -5.31
N ASN A 81 2.73 -20.93 -5.57
CA ASN A 81 2.52 -22.38 -5.55
C ASN A 81 3.30 -23.06 -6.68
#